data_AF-A0A6J1FQR5-F1
#
_entry.id   AF-A0A6J1FQR5-F1
#
_cell.length_a   1.000
_cell.length_b   1.000
_cell.length_c   1.000
_cell.angle_alpha   90.00
_cell.angle_beta   90.00
_cell.angle_gamma   90.00
#
_symmetry.space_group_name_H-M   'P 1'
#
loop_
_entity.id
_entity.type
_entity.pdbx_description
1 polymer ?
#
loop_
_entity_poly.entity_id
_entity_poly.type
_entity_poly.pdbx_seq_one_letter_code
_entity_poly.pdbx_strand_id
1 'polypeptide(L)'
;MTDSNSVAKTFRALVESADRKFARVQDVPAYGRVDNHHYFHKVFKAYMRLWKFQQEFRAKLVESGLNRSEIGEIASRIGQLYFGHYMRTSEARFLIEAYVFYEAILNRNYFEESKNSRKDLGARFKQLRFYARFLLVSLLLNRTHTVQVLAERLKALVDDSKAAFRGTDFKEWRLVVQEIFCFMKVATISMNVRPLRYSASFDSHQLSLPFVARFHAKRVLKFRDAVLTSYHRNEVKFAEITLDTYRMLQCLEWEPGFFYQKHPVEPNENGATIDHSGASGIIDINLATDMTDPSLPPNPKKAILYRPSVTHLIAVMATVCEELLPDSIMLIYLSAAGKCCQNSVNQMASYGESRKSVRSKVITQNSRENCNSLPESCKSEKRGSSDLYDEYLWFGHRSNGGPNVLYPGDIIPFTRRPVFLIVDSNNSNAFKVLHGAERGETAAILLSPLRPAFKNPLNVDTIQSGSQFTFFLTAPLPAFLEMVGLPSANMDTDVYNDAETIVSSALSEWETVLCTSTSLNIVWAQVLSDNFLRRLILRFIFCRSVLSFFSTKEDDDLPICLPCLPDSVASNSGVVCSAIRRLAKHLNVADLFNFHEV
;
A
#
# COMPACT_ATOMS: atom_id res chain seq x y z
N MET A 1 25.02 20.76 -43.99
CA MET A 1 25.18 21.12 -42.55
C MET A 1 24.03 21.94 -41.97
N THR A 2 23.28 22.74 -42.76
CA THR A 2 22.15 23.56 -42.29
C THR A 2 20.92 22.75 -41.85
N ASP A 3 20.60 21.65 -42.55
CA ASP A 3 19.42 20.81 -42.26
C ASP A 3 19.57 20.00 -40.96
N SER A 4 20.74 19.39 -40.71
CA SER A 4 21.00 18.62 -39.48
C SER A 4 20.94 19.50 -38.22
N ASN A 5 21.46 20.73 -38.29
CA ASN A 5 21.35 21.71 -37.21
C ASN A 5 19.90 22.17 -36.95
N SER A 6 19.05 22.22 -37.99
CA SER A 6 17.62 22.54 -37.86
C SER A 6 16.87 21.40 -37.14
N VAL A 7 17.16 20.15 -37.50
CA VAL A 7 16.60 18.95 -36.87
C VAL A 7 16.99 18.87 -35.38
N ALA A 8 18.26 19.11 -35.05
CA ALA A 8 18.75 19.10 -33.67
C ALA A 8 18.11 20.21 -32.81
N LYS A 9 17.97 21.43 -33.35
CA LYS A 9 17.26 22.54 -32.65
C LYS A 9 15.80 22.21 -32.41
N THR A 10 15.12 21.66 -33.42
CA THR A 10 13.72 21.24 -33.31
C THR A 10 13.54 20.17 -32.25
N PHE A 11 14.43 19.17 -32.22
CA PHE A 11 14.42 18.13 -31.19
C PHE A 11 14.58 18.71 -29.78
N ARG A 12 15.56 19.59 -29.55
CA ARG A 12 15.75 20.25 -28.24
C ARG A 12 14.52 21.06 -27.81
N ALA A 13 13.91 21.80 -28.74
CA ALA A 13 12.67 22.54 -28.46
C ALA A 13 11.49 21.62 -28.08
N LEU A 14 11.39 20.44 -28.72
CA LEU A 14 10.38 19.43 -28.37
C LEU A 14 10.64 18.82 -26.98
N VAL A 15 11.90 18.51 -26.64
CA VAL A 15 12.31 18.03 -25.31
C VAL A 15 11.91 19.05 -24.24
N GLU A 16 12.34 20.30 -24.39
CA GLU A 16 12.03 21.36 -23.42
C GLU A 16 10.52 21.60 -23.30
N SER A 17 9.78 21.55 -24.42
CA SER A 17 8.32 21.68 -24.38
C SER A 17 7.65 20.51 -23.65
N ALA A 18 8.15 19.29 -23.80
CA ALA A 18 7.62 18.11 -23.13
C ALA A 18 7.93 18.17 -21.63
N ASP A 19 9.16 18.52 -21.25
CA ASP A 19 9.60 18.62 -19.86
C ASP A 19 8.88 19.75 -19.10
N ARG A 20 8.67 20.91 -19.73
CA ARG A 20 7.88 22.00 -19.14
C ARG A 20 6.43 21.57 -18.86
N LYS A 21 5.85 20.76 -19.74
CA LYS A 21 4.50 20.20 -19.54
C LYS A 21 4.50 19.11 -18.46
N PHE A 22 5.55 18.28 -18.43
CA PHE A 22 5.74 17.24 -17.44
C PHE A 22 5.82 17.78 -16.02
N ALA A 23 6.61 18.84 -15.80
CA ALA A 23 6.75 19.49 -14.49
C ALA A 23 5.38 19.89 -13.91
N ARG A 24 4.51 20.46 -14.73
CA ARG A 24 3.16 20.86 -14.32
C ARG A 24 2.26 19.70 -13.88
N VAL A 25 2.50 18.48 -14.37
CA VAL A 25 1.74 17.27 -13.95
C VAL A 25 2.23 16.72 -12.61
N GLN A 26 3.48 17.00 -12.24
CA GLN A 26 3.98 16.62 -10.91
C GLN A 26 3.33 17.47 -9.81
N ASP A 27 2.95 18.70 -10.12
CA ASP A 27 2.33 19.63 -9.17
C ASP A 27 0.82 19.36 -8.96
N VAL A 28 0.19 18.57 -9.84
CA VAL A 28 -1.25 18.25 -9.71
C VAL A 28 -1.45 17.16 -8.66
N PRO A 29 -2.31 17.37 -7.65
CA PRO A 29 -2.63 16.36 -6.65
C PRO A 29 -3.00 15.00 -7.27
N ALA A 30 -2.54 13.92 -6.64
CA ALA A 30 -2.85 12.56 -7.09
C ALA A 30 -4.33 12.17 -6.89
N TYR A 31 -5.09 12.98 -6.14
CA TYR A 31 -6.53 12.82 -5.87
C TYR A 31 -7.36 13.81 -6.71
N GLY A 32 -8.64 13.48 -6.94
CA GLY A 32 -9.55 14.24 -7.84
C GLY A 32 -9.67 13.66 -9.27
N ARG A 33 -10.84 13.77 -9.89
CA ARG A 33 -11.19 13.20 -11.22
C ARG A 33 -11.13 14.23 -12.36
N VAL A 34 -11.62 15.45 -12.16
CA VAL A 34 -12.03 16.34 -13.25
C VAL A 34 -10.86 16.91 -14.06
N ASP A 35 -9.78 17.34 -13.41
CA ASP A 35 -8.68 18.03 -14.12
C ASP A 35 -7.59 17.07 -14.63
N ASN A 36 -7.44 15.91 -13.99
CA ASN A 36 -6.28 15.03 -14.16
C ASN A 36 -6.15 14.40 -15.56
N HIS A 37 -7.26 14.05 -16.20
CA HIS A 37 -7.23 13.34 -17.48
C HIS A 37 -6.77 14.24 -18.64
N HIS A 38 -7.19 15.51 -18.64
CA HIS A 38 -6.81 16.47 -19.68
C HIS A 38 -5.31 16.84 -19.63
N TYR A 39 -4.75 17.01 -18.43
CA TYR A 39 -3.32 17.28 -18.28
C TYR A 39 -2.47 16.08 -18.73
N PHE A 40 -2.81 14.87 -18.26
CA PHE A 40 -2.12 13.65 -18.68
C PHE A 40 -2.09 13.51 -20.21
N HIS A 41 -3.23 13.65 -20.88
CA HIS A 41 -3.30 13.50 -22.34
C HIS A 41 -2.47 14.55 -23.09
N LYS A 42 -2.44 15.81 -22.60
CA LYS A 42 -1.60 16.88 -23.17
C LYS A 42 -0.10 16.57 -23.07
N VAL A 43 0.35 16.06 -21.92
CA VAL A 43 1.77 15.72 -21.71
C VAL A 43 2.16 14.47 -22.47
N PHE A 44 1.31 13.43 -22.42
CA PHE A 44 1.50 12.19 -23.16
C PHE A 44 1.62 12.46 -24.67
N LYS A 45 0.72 13.26 -25.25
CA LYS A 45 0.79 13.67 -26.66
C LYS A 45 2.10 14.39 -27.01
N ALA A 46 2.64 15.19 -26.09
CA ALA A 46 3.92 15.87 -26.30
C ALA A 46 5.09 14.88 -26.34
N TYR A 47 5.16 13.93 -25.40
CA TYR A 47 6.19 12.88 -25.42
C TYR A 47 6.04 11.91 -26.58
N MET A 48 4.82 11.55 -27.00
CA MET A 48 4.62 10.70 -28.17
C MET A 48 5.07 11.40 -29.46
N ARG A 49 4.84 12.71 -29.58
CA ARG A 49 5.38 13.50 -30.71
C ARG A 49 6.92 13.51 -30.69
N LEU A 50 7.52 13.72 -29.52
CA LEU A 50 8.97 13.69 -29.33
C LEU A 50 9.54 12.30 -29.67
N TRP A 51 8.87 11.23 -29.24
CA TRP A 51 9.26 9.85 -29.50
C TRP A 51 9.23 9.50 -30.98
N LYS A 52 8.17 9.87 -31.70
CA LYS A 52 8.08 9.69 -33.16
C LYS A 52 9.17 10.48 -33.88
N PHE A 53 9.39 11.74 -33.49
CA PHE A 53 10.41 12.59 -34.10
C PHE A 53 11.82 11.99 -33.96
N GLN A 54 12.16 11.42 -32.80
CA GLN A 54 13.49 10.80 -32.64
C GLN A 54 13.64 9.49 -33.43
N GLN A 55 12.55 8.74 -33.66
CA GLN A 55 12.60 7.54 -34.51
C GLN A 55 12.81 7.92 -35.99
N GLU A 56 12.06 8.90 -36.48
CA GLU A 56 12.13 9.35 -37.88
C GLU A 56 13.48 9.97 -38.24
N PHE A 57 14.05 10.79 -37.35
CA PHE A 57 15.29 11.55 -37.60
C PHE A 57 16.51 10.99 -36.86
N ARG A 58 16.47 9.71 -36.45
CA ARG A 58 17.46 9.06 -35.59
C ARG A 58 18.90 9.26 -36.06
N ALA A 59 19.19 8.99 -37.34
CA ALA A 59 20.53 9.06 -37.91
C ALA A 59 21.12 10.48 -37.81
N LYS A 60 20.37 11.49 -38.25
CA LYS A 60 20.78 12.91 -38.19
C LYS A 60 20.97 13.40 -36.76
N LEU A 61 20.17 12.91 -35.81
CA LEU A 61 20.29 13.28 -34.40
C LEU A 61 21.55 12.68 -33.76
N VAL A 62 21.90 11.43 -34.09
CA VAL A 62 23.15 10.80 -33.62
C VAL A 62 24.37 11.54 -34.18
N GLU A 63 24.35 11.91 -35.46
CA GLU A 63 25.40 12.76 -36.06
C GLU A 63 25.53 14.12 -35.37
N SER A 64 24.43 14.65 -34.82
CA SER A 64 24.39 15.90 -34.06
C SER A 64 24.77 15.75 -32.58
N GLY A 65 25.15 14.54 -32.14
CA GLY A 65 25.60 14.26 -30.77
C GLY A 65 24.53 13.75 -29.80
N LEU A 66 23.38 13.25 -30.28
CA LEU A 66 22.35 12.63 -29.43
C LEU A 66 22.88 11.35 -28.78
N ASN A 67 22.89 11.32 -27.45
CA ASN A 67 23.33 10.17 -26.67
C ASN A 67 22.22 9.12 -26.51
N ARG A 68 22.63 7.86 -26.31
CA ARG A 68 21.70 6.78 -25.96
C ARG A 68 21.00 7.04 -24.63
N SER A 69 21.71 7.62 -23.66
CA SER A 69 21.14 7.98 -22.35
C SER A 69 19.99 8.96 -22.46
N GLU A 70 20.05 9.94 -23.36
CA GLU A 70 18.97 10.92 -23.58
C GLU A 70 17.69 10.25 -24.09
N ILE A 71 17.81 9.18 -24.87
CA ILE A 71 16.65 8.40 -25.34
C ILE A 71 16.10 7.54 -24.21
N GLY A 72 16.99 6.95 -23.40
CA GLY A 72 16.62 6.26 -22.17
C GLY A 72 15.86 7.17 -21.22
N GLU A 73 16.23 8.45 -21.13
CA GLU A 73 15.50 9.45 -20.35
C GLU A 73 14.09 9.71 -20.88
N ILE A 74 13.93 9.90 -22.19
CA ILE A 74 12.60 10.08 -22.81
C ILE A 74 11.72 8.86 -22.54
N ALA A 75 12.25 7.65 -22.75
CA ALA A 75 11.54 6.41 -22.45
C ALA A 75 11.18 6.31 -20.95
N SER A 76 12.11 6.69 -20.06
CA SER A 76 11.89 6.68 -18.61
C SER A 76 10.78 7.64 -18.21
N ARG A 77 10.67 8.80 -18.86
CA ARG A 77 9.58 9.77 -18.65
C ARG A 77 8.23 9.25 -19.13
N ILE A 78 8.18 8.56 -20.27
CA ILE A 78 6.94 7.92 -20.75
C ILE A 78 6.49 6.83 -19.76
N GLY A 79 7.41 5.97 -19.31
CA GLY A 79 7.12 5.01 -18.25
C GLY A 79 6.63 5.67 -16.95
N GLN A 80 7.21 6.82 -16.58
CA GLN A 80 6.75 7.60 -15.42
C GLN A 80 5.34 8.16 -15.60
N LEU A 81 4.96 8.59 -16.82
CA LEU A 81 3.60 9.05 -17.11
C LEU A 81 2.59 7.91 -16.93
N TYR A 82 2.88 6.74 -17.50
CA TYR A 82 2.03 5.56 -17.32
C TYR A 82 1.88 5.18 -15.86
N PHE A 83 2.98 5.11 -15.12
CA PHE A 83 2.94 4.83 -13.69
C PHE A 83 2.12 5.87 -12.91
N GLY A 84 2.33 7.16 -13.19
CA GLY A 84 1.56 8.24 -12.57
C GLY A 84 0.07 8.19 -12.92
N HIS A 85 -0.30 7.66 -14.08
CA HIS A 85 -1.70 7.47 -14.43
C HIS A 85 -2.30 6.27 -13.69
N TYR A 86 -1.57 5.15 -13.58
CA TYR A 86 -1.95 4.03 -12.72
C TYR A 86 -2.19 4.47 -11.28
N MET A 87 -1.32 5.29 -10.68
CA MET A 87 -1.52 5.77 -9.31
C MET A 87 -2.80 6.59 -9.13
N ARG A 88 -3.38 7.14 -10.21
CA ARG A 88 -4.62 7.93 -10.19
C ARG A 88 -5.87 7.13 -10.55
N THR A 89 -5.75 6.10 -11.38
CA THR A 89 -6.89 5.32 -11.89
C THR A 89 -6.98 3.91 -11.29
N SER A 90 -5.88 3.41 -10.74
CA SER A 90 -5.69 2.02 -10.30
C SER A 90 -5.93 0.97 -11.39
N GLU A 91 -5.82 1.37 -12.66
CA GLU A 91 -5.95 0.47 -13.81
C GLU A 91 -4.62 -0.23 -14.13
N ALA A 92 -4.59 -1.55 -13.97
CA ALA A 92 -3.37 -2.36 -14.08
C ALA A 92 -2.66 -2.24 -15.45
N ARG A 93 -3.42 -1.99 -16.53
CA ARG A 93 -2.85 -1.78 -17.89
C ARG A 93 -1.76 -0.71 -17.91
N PHE A 94 -1.93 0.40 -17.20
CA PHE A 94 -0.94 1.47 -17.19
C PHE A 94 0.31 1.09 -16.37
N LEU A 95 0.16 0.24 -15.36
CA LEU A 95 1.30 -0.30 -14.62
C LEU A 95 2.12 -1.26 -15.49
N ILE A 96 1.45 -2.08 -16.30
CA ILE A 96 2.10 -3.00 -17.26
C ILE A 96 2.84 -2.19 -18.34
N GLU A 97 2.21 -1.17 -18.91
CA GLU A 97 2.87 -0.28 -19.88
C GLU A 97 4.13 0.38 -19.30
N ALA A 98 4.05 0.87 -18.06
CA ALA A 98 5.23 1.41 -17.38
C ALA A 98 6.35 0.37 -17.25
N TYR A 99 6.02 -0.89 -16.94
CA TYR A 99 6.98 -1.98 -16.85
C TYR A 99 7.66 -2.24 -18.18
N VAL A 100 6.90 -2.33 -19.28
CA VAL A 100 7.43 -2.57 -20.63
C VAL A 100 8.44 -1.50 -21.03
N PHE A 101 8.14 -0.22 -20.76
CA PHE A 101 9.09 0.86 -21.02
C PHE A 101 10.36 0.71 -20.19
N TYR A 102 10.27 0.38 -18.90
CA TYR A 102 11.45 0.22 -18.06
C TYR A 102 12.28 -1.03 -18.39
N GLU A 103 11.62 -2.13 -18.73
CA GLU A 103 12.26 -3.37 -19.19
C GLU A 103 12.99 -3.14 -20.52
N ALA A 104 12.37 -2.46 -21.48
CA ALA A 104 13.00 -2.09 -22.74
C ALA A 104 14.23 -1.19 -22.51
N ILE A 105 14.17 -0.28 -21.51
CA ILE A 105 15.31 0.56 -21.16
C ILE A 105 16.48 -0.29 -20.66
N LEU A 106 16.19 -1.26 -19.78
CA LEU A 106 17.18 -2.19 -19.23
C LEU A 106 17.79 -3.05 -20.32
N ASN A 107 16.98 -3.72 -21.14
CA ASN A 107 17.44 -4.69 -22.15
C ASN A 107 18.29 -4.05 -23.26
N ARG A 108 18.04 -2.76 -23.55
CA ARG A 108 18.77 -2.02 -24.58
C ARG A 108 19.97 -1.25 -24.04
N ASN A 109 20.24 -1.38 -22.73
CA ASN A 109 21.39 -0.79 -22.06
C ASN A 109 21.52 0.72 -22.32
N TYR A 110 20.41 1.48 -22.30
CA TYR A 110 20.44 2.92 -22.63
C TYR A 110 21.29 3.75 -21.64
N PHE A 111 21.44 3.26 -20.41
CA PHE A 111 22.27 3.88 -19.38
C PHE A 111 23.65 3.21 -19.23
N GLU A 112 23.98 2.22 -20.05
CA GLU A 112 25.30 1.59 -20.03
C GLU A 112 26.31 2.46 -20.81
N GLU A 113 27.49 2.59 -20.24
CA GLU A 113 28.43 3.68 -20.50
C GLU A 113 29.07 3.69 -21.88
N SER A 114 29.13 4.90 -22.48
CA SER A 114 30.32 5.34 -23.21
C SER A 114 31.36 5.83 -22.19
N LYS A 115 32.66 5.67 -22.47
CA LYS A 115 33.79 5.94 -21.54
C LYS A 115 33.77 7.31 -20.83
N ASN A 116 32.99 8.28 -21.30
CA ASN A 116 32.87 9.62 -20.74
C ASN A 116 31.77 9.79 -19.67
N SER A 117 30.80 8.86 -19.56
CA SER A 117 29.68 9.00 -18.62
C SER A 117 30.01 8.59 -17.17
N ARG A 118 31.18 7.99 -16.90
CA ARG A 118 31.70 7.75 -15.51
C ARG A 118 31.92 9.02 -14.72
N LYS A 119 32.08 10.15 -15.42
CA LYS A 119 32.44 11.43 -14.81
C LYS A 119 31.26 12.40 -14.71
N ASP A 120 30.12 12.08 -15.33
CA ASP A 120 28.92 12.91 -15.21
C ASP A 120 28.03 12.45 -14.05
N LEU A 121 28.08 13.23 -12.97
CA LEU A 121 27.25 13.01 -11.79
C LEU A 121 25.75 13.09 -12.13
N GLY A 122 25.36 13.94 -13.09
CA GLY A 122 23.98 14.09 -13.55
C GLY A 122 23.43 12.81 -14.15
N ALA A 123 24.13 12.23 -15.13
CA ALA A 123 23.79 10.94 -15.73
C ALA A 123 23.66 9.81 -14.69
N ARG A 124 24.56 9.76 -13.69
CA ARG A 124 24.49 8.75 -12.63
C ARG A 124 23.24 8.87 -11.77
N PHE A 125 22.85 10.08 -11.35
CA PHE A 125 21.60 10.26 -10.62
C PHE A 125 20.36 9.93 -11.46
N LYS A 126 20.40 10.14 -12.78
CA LYS A 126 19.29 9.74 -13.67
C LYS A 126 19.18 8.21 -13.74
N GLN A 127 20.30 7.51 -13.83
CA GLN A 127 20.35 6.05 -13.80
C GLN A 127 19.85 5.47 -12.46
N LEU A 128 20.29 6.03 -11.34
CA LEU A 128 19.80 5.64 -9.99
C LEU A 128 18.28 5.80 -9.87
N ARG A 129 17.73 6.94 -10.33
CA ARG A 129 16.27 7.18 -10.33
C ARG A 129 15.53 6.24 -11.27
N PHE A 130 16.11 5.87 -12.42
CA PHE A 130 15.54 4.86 -13.31
C PHE A 130 15.38 3.51 -12.58
N TYR A 131 16.45 3.00 -11.96
CA TYR A 131 16.40 1.72 -11.24
C TYR A 131 15.40 1.75 -10.09
N ALA A 132 15.36 2.84 -9.30
CA ALA A 132 14.38 2.99 -8.22
C ALA A 132 12.92 2.96 -8.73
N ARG A 133 12.63 3.62 -9.86
CA ARG A 133 11.28 3.59 -10.47
C ARG A 133 10.93 2.21 -11.02
N PHE A 134 11.89 1.56 -11.67
CA PHE A 134 11.66 0.22 -12.23
C PHE A 134 11.44 -0.81 -11.12
N LEU A 135 12.19 -0.71 -10.02
CA LEU A 135 11.96 -1.50 -8.82
C LEU A 135 10.54 -1.33 -8.29
N LEU A 136 10.05 -0.09 -8.19
CA LEU A 136 8.71 0.18 -7.69
C LEU A 136 7.62 -0.43 -8.57
N VAL A 137 7.72 -0.27 -9.89
CA VAL A 137 6.78 -0.88 -10.83
C VAL A 137 6.82 -2.41 -10.79
N SER A 138 8.03 -2.99 -10.73
CA SER A 138 8.22 -4.44 -10.65
C SER A 138 7.67 -5.01 -9.34
N LEU A 139 7.83 -4.28 -8.24
CA LEU A 139 7.29 -4.62 -6.94
C LEU A 139 5.75 -4.64 -6.97
N LEU A 140 5.12 -3.59 -7.49
CA LEU A 140 3.66 -3.54 -7.58
C LEU A 140 3.08 -4.60 -8.52
N LEU A 141 3.80 -5.04 -9.55
CA LEU A 141 3.41 -6.16 -10.41
C LEU A 141 3.75 -7.54 -9.83
N ASN A 142 4.21 -7.63 -8.57
CA ASN A 142 4.62 -8.88 -7.92
C ASN A 142 5.68 -9.68 -8.72
N ARG A 143 6.56 -9.01 -9.49
CA ARG A 143 7.66 -9.65 -10.26
C ARG A 143 8.90 -9.88 -9.39
N THR A 144 8.80 -10.76 -8.40
CA THR A 144 9.80 -11.01 -7.35
C THR A 144 11.22 -11.22 -7.87
N HIS A 145 11.41 -12.06 -8.89
CA HIS A 145 12.71 -12.31 -9.50
C HIS A 145 13.32 -11.02 -10.10
N THR A 146 12.53 -10.26 -10.86
CA THR A 146 12.99 -8.98 -11.43
C THR A 146 13.35 -7.99 -10.32
N VAL A 147 12.55 -7.91 -9.25
CA VAL A 147 12.83 -7.05 -8.10
C VAL A 147 14.18 -7.42 -7.46
N GLN A 148 14.46 -8.71 -7.25
CA GLN A 148 15.75 -9.17 -6.72
C GLN A 148 16.93 -8.76 -7.59
N VAL A 149 16.85 -9.00 -8.90
CA VAL A 149 17.91 -8.63 -9.85
C VAL A 149 18.14 -7.11 -9.86
N LEU A 150 17.06 -6.32 -9.87
CA LEU A 150 17.16 -4.86 -9.90
C LEU A 150 17.70 -4.29 -8.59
N ALA A 151 17.39 -4.89 -7.44
CA ALA A 151 17.85 -4.43 -6.13
C ALA A 151 19.37 -4.61 -5.99
N GLU A 152 19.89 -5.75 -6.41
CA GLU A 152 21.34 -6.00 -6.45
C GLU A 152 22.04 -5.08 -7.44
N ARG A 153 21.46 -4.84 -8.63
CA ARG A 153 22.02 -3.87 -9.59
C ARG A 153 22.04 -2.45 -9.04
N LEU A 154 20.99 -2.01 -8.35
CA LEU A 154 20.95 -0.69 -7.73
C LEU A 154 22.01 -0.55 -6.63
N LYS A 155 22.17 -1.57 -5.78
CA LYS A 155 23.22 -1.61 -4.75
C LYS A 155 24.61 -1.48 -5.36
N ALA A 156 24.92 -2.30 -6.36
CA ALA A 156 26.20 -2.23 -7.07
C ALA A 156 26.43 -0.85 -7.70
N LEU A 157 25.37 -0.25 -8.27
CA LEU A 157 25.45 1.10 -8.87
C LEU A 157 25.71 2.20 -7.84
N VAL A 158 25.12 2.11 -6.64
CA VAL A 158 25.39 3.05 -5.54
C VAL A 158 26.83 2.92 -5.05
N ASP A 159 27.34 1.69 -4.92
CA ASP A 159 28.72 1.44 -4.49
C ASP A 159 29.73 1.93 -5.53
N ASP A 160 29.50 1.68 -6.83
CA ASP A 160 30.31 2.22 -7.93
C ASP A 160 30.28 3.75 -7.97
N SER A 161 29.10 4.36 -7.80
CA SER A 161 28.95 5.82 -7.77
C SER A 161 29.71 6.44 -6.61
N LYS A 162 29.69 5.81 -5.43
CA LYS A 162 30.47 6.26 -4.27
C LYS A 162 31.98 6.16 -4.52
N ALA A 163 32.44 5.11 -5.20
CA ALA A 163 33.84 4.94 -5.55
C ALA A 163 34.32 5.98 -6.58
N ALA A 164 33.48 6.26 -7.59
CA ALA A 164 33.75 7.21 -8.66
C ALA A 164 33.70 8.68 -8.19
N PHE A 165 32.79 9.03 -7.26
CA PHE A 165 32.54 10.39 -6.80
C PHE A 165 32.81 10.57 -5.30
N ARG A 166 34.10 10.49 -4.90
CA ARG A 166 34.52 10.56 -3.48
C ARG A 166 34.09 11.83 -2.72
N GLY A 167 33.73 12.90 -3.43
CA GLY A 167 33.28 14.16 -2.84
C GLY A 167 31.75 14.32 -2.70
N THR A 168 30.94 13.37 -3.18
CA THR A 168 29.47 13.44 -3.11
C THR A 168 28.94 12.51 -2.01
N ASP A 169 27.97 12.98 -1.23
CA ASP A 169 27.33 12.17 -0.20
C ASP A 169 26.20 11.30 -0.81
N PHE A 170 26.36 9.97 -0.74
CA PHE A 170 25.37 8.98 -1.18
C PHE A 170 24.59 8.36 -0.01
N LYS A 171 24.59 8.95 1.19
CA LYS A 171 23.85 8.43 2.36
C LYS A 171 22.38 8.17 2.07
N GLU A 172 21.69 9.09 1.40
CA GLU A 172 20.27 8.91 1.06
C GLU A 172 20.04 7.69 0.17
N TRP A 173 20.88 7.49 -0.85
CA TRP A 173 20.77 6.32 -1.74
C TRP A 173 21.11 5.02 -1.03
N ARG A 174 22.05 5.04 -0.08
CA ARG A 174 22.31 3.88 0.78
C ARG A 174 21.11 3.55 1.66
N LEU A 175 20.44 4.57 2.21
CA LEU A 175 19.19 4.37 2.97
C LEU A 175 18.10 3.79 2.08
N VAL A 176 17.94 4.28 0.84
CA VAL A 176 16.98 3.72 -0.13
C VAL A 176 17.27 2.25 -0.41
N VAL A 177 18.53 1.88 -0.65
CA VAL A 177 18.92 0.47 -0.85
C VAL A 177 18.60 -0.37 0.39
N GLN A 178 18.93 0.11 1.58
CA GLN A 178 18.59 -0.57 2.83
C GLN A 178 17.08 -0.77 2.99
N GLU A 179 16.29 0.28 2.75
CA GLU A 179 14.81 0.23 2.76
C GLU A 179 14.28 -0.83 1.80
N ILE A 180 14.80 -0.91 0.56
CA ILE A 180 14.41 -1.93 -0.43
C ILE A 180 14.66 -3.34 0.07
N PHE A 181 15.86 -3.63 0.58
CA PHE A 181 16.20 -4.97 1.06
C PHE A 181 15.39 -5.36 2.30
N CYS A 182 15.16 -4.42 3.22
CA CYS A 182 14.27 -4.63 4.36
C CYS A 182 12.84 -4.92 3.90
N PHE A 183 12.32 -4.14 2.94
CA PHE A 183 10.99 -4.32 2.37
C PHE A 183 10.84 -5.68 1.68
N MET A 184 11.79 -6.06 0.83
CA MET A 184 11.76 -7.32 0.11
C MET A 184 11.82 -8.53 1.05
N LYS A 185 12.67 -8.48 2.08
CA LYS A 185 12.78 -9.58 3.06
C LYS A 185 11.42 -9.91 3.67
N VAL A 186 10.63 -8.90 3.99
CA VAL A 186 9.33 -9.04 4.65
C VAL A 186 8.21 -9.33 3.64
N ALA A 187 8.22 -8.65 2.49
CA ALA A 187 7.23 -8.87 1.43
C ALA A 187 7.31 -10.28 0.83
N THR A 188 8.52 -10.86 0.70
CA THR A 188 8.72 -12.20 0.12
C THR A 188 8.05 -13.31 0.96
N ILE A 189 7.98 -13.14 2.29
CA ILE A 189 7.26 -14.07 3.19
C ILE A 189 5.77 -14.18 2.80
N SER A 190 5.21 -13.13 2.22
CA SER A 190 3.80 -13.05 1.80
C SER A 190 3.55 -13.48 0.34
N MET A 191 4.61 -13.73 -0.46
CA MET A 191 4.52 -13.85 -1.92
C MET A 191 4.69 -15.28 -2.47
N ASN A 192 5.07 -16.25 -1.63
CA ASN A 192 5.60 -17.51 -2.15
C ASN A 192 4.57 -18.55 -2.59
N VAL A 193 3.26 -18.39 -2.32
CA VAL A 193 2.26 -19.40 -2.73
C VAL A 193 0.94 -18.84 -3.26
N ARG A 194 0.34 -17.83 -2.61
CA ARG A 194 -0.90 -17.19 -3.09
C ARG A 194 -0.73 -15.69 -3.26
N PRO A 195 -1.17 -15.10 -4.39
CA PRO A 195 -1.13 -13.65 -4.58
C PRO A 195 -1.97 -12.93 -3.51
N LEU A 196 -1.48 -11.78 -3.05
CA LEU A 196 -2.25 -10.86 -2.20
C LEU A 196 -3.49 -10.32 -2.95
N ARG A 197 -3.36 -10.17 -4.27
CA ARG A 197 -4.41 -9.72 -5.18
C ARG A 197 -5.56 -10.72 -5.25
N TYR A 198 -6.73 -10.20 -5.60
CA TYR A 198 -7.92 -10.99 -5.76
C TYR A 198 -7.87 -11.77 -7.07
N SER A 199 -7.84 -13.10 -7.00
CA SER A 199 -7.93 -13.96 -8.18
C SER A 199 -9.31 -14.60 -8.24
N ALA A 200 -9.97 -14.42 -9.39
CA ALA A 200 -11.29 -15.00 -9.67
C ALA A 200 -11.27 -16.54 -9.63
N SER A 201 -10.13 -17.16 -9.93
CA SER A 201 -9.95 -18.62 -9.88
C SER A 201 -10.16 -19.22 -8.49
N PHE A 202 -10.01 -18.41 -7.43
CA PHE A 202 -10.22 -18.83 -6.05
C PHE A 202 -11.43 -18.16 -5.41
N ASP A 203 -12.34 -17.63 -6.22
CA ASP A 203 -13.52 -16.93 -5.75
C ASP A 203 -14.67 -17.91 -5.47
N SER A 204 -15.08 -18.00 -4.20
CA SER A 204 -16.27 -18.72 -3.76
C SER A 204 -17.58 -18.01 -4.12
N HIS A 205 -17.53 -16.75 -4.60
CA HIS A 205 -18.71 -15.92 -4.88
C HIS A 205 -19.71 -16.57 -5.81
N GLN A 206 -19.25 -17.37 -6.79
CA GLN A 206 -20.16 -18.01 -7.73
C GLN A 206 -21.18 -18.91 -7.03
N LEU A 207 -20.79 -19.52 -5.90
CA LEU A 207 -21.65 -20.38 -5.10
C LEU A 207 -22.61 -19.58 -4.20
N SER A 208 -22.25 -18.35 -3.83
CA SER A 208 -23.03 -17.52 -2.92
C SER A 208 -23.94 -16.50 -3.62
N LEU A 209 -23.72 -16.24 -4.91
CA LEU A 209 -24.49 -15.33 -5.78
C LEU A 209 -26.02 -15.43 -5.59
N PRO A 210 -26.65 -16.63 -5.53
CA PRO A 210 -28.09 -16.74 -5.32
C PRO A 210 -28.55 -16.17 -3.97
N PHE A 211 -27.73 -16.31 -2.93
CA PHE A 211 -28.04 -15.81 -1.59
C PHE A 211 -27.76 -14.33 -1.47
N VAL A 212 -26.69 -13.83 -2.11
CA VAL A 212 -26.39 -12.40 -2.19
C VAL A 212 -27.51 -11.65 -2.92
N ALA A 213 -28.14 -12.31 -3.90
CA ALA A 213 -29.18 -11.69 -4.71
C ALA A 213 -30.40 -11.19 -3.90
N ARG A 214 -30.68 -11.83 -2.76
CA ARG A 214 -31.80 -11.42 -1.88
C ARG A 214 -31.60 -10.03 -1.27
N PHE A 215 -30.37 -9.54 -1.18
CA PHE A 215 -30.04 -8.23 -0.65
C PHE A 215 -30.25 -7.09 -1.68
N HIS A 216 -30.50 -7.43 -2.96
CA HIS A 216 -30.75 -6.44 -4.02
C HIS A 216 -32.04 -5.62 -3.85
N ALA A 217 -32.90 -5.95 -2.88
CA ALA A 217 -34.17 -5.27 -2.70
C ALA A 217 -34.07 -3.84 -2.11
N LYS A 218 -32.91 -3.41 -1.56
CA LYS A 218 -32.80 -2.11 -0.86
C LYS A 218 -31.75 -1.12 -1.39
N ARG A 219 -30.55 -1.58 -1.81
CA ARG A 219 -29.49 -0.83 -2.55
C ARG A 219 -28.19 -1.62 -2.43
N VAL A 220 -27.53 -1.92 -3.54
CA VAL A 220 -26.24 -2.63 -3.53
C VAL A 220 -25.12 -1.65 -3.83
N LEU A 221 -24.17 -1.56 -2.89
CA LEU A 221 -23.06 -0.63 -2.97
C LEU A 221 -21.92 -1.23 -3.80
N LYS A 222 -21.38 -0.43 -4.72
CA LYS A 222 -20.20 -0.77 -5.51
C LYS A 222 -18.97 -0.15 -4.88
N PHE A 223 -17.94 -0.94 -4.59
CA PHE A 223 -16.70 -0.40 -4.10
C PHE A 223 -15.95 0.32 -5.23
N ARG A 224 -15.70 1.62 -5.07
CA ARG A 224 -15.08 2.43 -6.14
C ARG A 224 -13.86 3.22 -5.71
N ASP A 225 -13.82 3.68 -4.47
CA ASP A 225 -12.76 4.58 -4.02
C ASP A 225 -12.24 4.13 -2.65
N ALA A 226 -10.93 4.21 -2.46
CA ALA A 226 -10.26 3.89 -1.22
C ALA A 226 -9.25 4.98 -0.85
N VAL A 227 -9.21 5.36 0.41
CA VAL A 227 -8.17 6.21 1.00
C VAL A 227 -7.33 5.33 1.90
N LEU A 228 -6.06 5.17 1.56
CA LEU A 228 -5.11 4.32 2.27
C LEU A 228 -4.03 5.19 2.90
N THR A 229 -3.94 5.18 4.23
CA THR A 229 -2.87 5.87 4.95
C THR A 229 -2.32 4.98 6.04
N SER A 230 -1.00 4.88 6.10
CA SER A 230 -0.28 4.23 7.18
C SER A 230 0.81 5.14 7.72
N TYR A 231 0.92 5.20 9.05
CA TYR A 231 1.98 5.87 9.75
C TYR A 231 2.29 5.20 11.09
N HIS A 232 3.27 4.30 11.07
CA HIS A 232 3.97 3.86 12.27
C HIS A 232 5.40 4.39 12.34
N ARG A 233 5.92 4.55 13.56
CA ARG A 233 7.33 4.92 13.74
C ARG A 233 8.22 3.78 13.25
N ASN A 234 9.18 4.10 12.39
CA ASN A 234 10.12 3.14 11.80
C ASN A 234 9.47 2.02 10.98
N GLU A 235 8.24 2.23 10.48
CA GLU A 235 7.57 1.28 9.60
C GLU A 235 8.41 1.00 8.34
N VAL A 236 8.51 -0.29 7.99
CA VAL A 236 9.16 -0.71 6.76
C VAL A 236 8.42 -0.11 5.56
N LYS A 237 9.20 0.50 4.66
CA LYS A 237 8.66 1.18 3.48
C LYS A 237 9.62 1.07 2.32
N PHE A 238 9.10 1.32 1.13
CA PHE A 238 9.90 1.63 -0.04
C PHE A 238 9.30 2.85 -0.74
N ALA A 239 10.12 3.87 -0.95
CA ALA A 239 9.68 5.19 -1.41
C ALA A 239 8.58 5.76 -0.48
N GLU A 240 7.38 5.98 -1.02
CA GLU A 240 6.20 6.51 -0.34
C GLU A 240 5.14 5.42 -0.07
N ILE A 241 5.50 4.14 -0.18
CA ILE A 241 4.59 3.02 0.09
C ILE A 241 5.11 2.27 1.31
N THR A 242 4.32 2.29 2.39
CA THR A 242 4.61 1.47 3.57
C THR A 242 4.20 0.02 3.35
N LEU A 243 4.72 -0.91 4.14
CA LEU A 243 4.40 -2.34 4.02
C LEU A 243 2.88 -2.61 4.18
N ASP A 244 2.25 -1.96 5.15
CA ASP A 244 0.82 -2.15 5.41
C ASP A 244 -0.05 -1.57 4.28
N THR A 245 0.33 -0.39 3.78
CA THR A 245 -0.31 0.23 2.62
C THR A 245 -0.12 -0.62 1.36
N TYR A 246 1.07 -1.21 1.17
CA TYR A 246 1.35 -2.13 0.08
C TYR A 246 0.46 -3.37 0.13
N ARG A 247 0.37 -4.01 1.31
CA ARG A 247 -0.49 -5.19 1.51
C ARG A 247 -1.94 -4.87 1.20
N MET A 248 -2.45 -3.74 1.68
CA MET A 248 -3.83 -3.32 1.43
C MET A 248 -4.04 -2.93 -0.05
N LEU A 249 -3.08 -2.23 -0.67
CA LEU A 249 -3.10 -1.90 -2.11
C LEU A 249 -3.21 -3.17 -2.96
N GLN A 250 -2.32 -4.15 -2.71
CA GLN A 250 -2.32 -5.42 -3.42
C GLN A 250 -3.61 -6.19 -3.18
N CYS A 251 -4.10 -6.21 -1.94
CA CYS A 251 -5.38 -6.84 -1.61
C CYS A 251 -6.49 -6.26 -2.50
N LEU A 252 -6.59 -4.93 -2.65
CA LEU A 252 -7.68 -4.26 -3.35
C LEU A 252 -7.51 -4.22 -4.90
N GLU A 253 -6.78 -5.15 -5.49
CA GLU A 253 -6.59 -5.27 -6.94
C GLU A 253 -6.87 -6.68 -7.44
N TRP A 254 -7.36 -6.78 -8.68
CA TRP A 254 -7.46 -8.04 -9.40
C TRP A 254 -6.07 -8.59 -9.77
N GLU A 255 -5.89 -9.89 -9.61
CA GLU A 255 -4.71 -10.58 -10.13
C GLU A 255 -4.76 -10.53 -11.67
N PRO A 256 -3.67 -10.11 -12.33
CA PRO A 256 -3.60 -10.18 -13.79
C PRO A 256 -3.77 -11.64 -14.23
N GLY A 257 -4.53 -11.91 -15.30
CA GLY A 257 -4.70 -13.28 -15.79
C GLY A 257 -3.36 -14.01 -15.97
N PHE A 258 -3.33 -15.32 -15.68
CA PHE A 258 -2.14 -16.20 -15.66
C PHE A 258 -1.26 -16.18 -16.93
N PHE A 259 -1.70 -15.55 -18.03
CA PHE A 259 -1.05 -15.57 -19.35
C PHE A 259 0.24 -14.75 -19.46
N TYR A 260 0.81 -14.29 -18.35
CA TYR A 260 2.09 -13.58 -18.32
C TYR A 260 3.27 -14.43 -17.83
N GLN A 261 3.16 -15.76 -17.92
CA GLN A 261 4.33 -16.63 -17.95
C GLN A 261 4.85 -16.66 -19.39
N LYS A 262 6.00 -15.99 -19.60
CA LYS A 262 6.84 -15.93 -20.81
C LYS A 262 6.35 -16.82 -21.96
N HIS A 263 5.94 -16.22 -23.08
CA HIS A 263 6.15 -16.90 -24.36
C HIS A 263 7.67 -17.11 -24.50
N PRO A 264 8.16 -18.36 -24.60
CA PRO A 264 9.49 -18.60 -25.11
C PRO A 264 9.51 -18.02 -26.52
N VAL A 265 10.52 -17.22 -26.83
CA VAL A 265 10.75 -16.78 -28.21
C VAL A 265 11.11 -18.03 -29.00
N GLU A 266 10.16 -18.58 -29.75
CA GLU A 266 10.49 -19.54 -30.79
C GLU A 266 11.27 -18.78 -31.88
N PRO A 267 12.48 -19.23 -32.25
CA PRO A 267 13.21 -18.62 -33.33
C PRO A 267 12.48 -19.01 -34.63
N ASN A 268 11.78 -18.05 -35.24
CA ASN A 268 11.28 -18.27 -36.59
C ASN A 268 12.49 -18.42 -37.53
N GLU A 269 12.60 -19.62 -38.10
CA GLU A 269 13.56 -19.97 -39.14
C GLU A 269 13.27 -19.14 -40.39
N ASN A 270 13.78 -17.91 -40.45
CA ASN A 270 14.07 -17.18 -41.69
C ASN A 270 14.94 -15.96 -41.34
N GLY A 271 16.21 -16.04 -41.73
CA GLY A 271 17.27 -15.08 -41.42
C GLY A 271 17.11 -13.71 -42.10
N ALA A 272 16.06 -12.97 -41.73
CA ALA A 272 15.96 -11.54 -41.93
C ALA A 272 16.01 -10.87 -40.55
N THR A 273 17.08 -10.14 -40.26
CA THR A 273 17.19 -9.30 -39.07
C THR A 273 16.09 -8.24 -39.12
N ILE A 274 14.97 -8.51 -38.43
CA ILE A 274 13.93 -7.49 -38.20
C ILE A 274 14.56 -6.46 -37.27
N ASP A 275 14.91 -5.31 -37.83
CA ASP A 275 15.27 -4.12 -37.06
C ASP A 275 14.09 -3.77 -36.14
N HIS A 276 14.21 -4.08 -34.85
CA HIS A 276 13.28 -3.64 -33.79
C HIS A 276 13.41 -2.13 -33.51
N SER A 277 13.49 -1.31 -34.56
CA SER A 277 13.43 0.15 -34.53
C SER A 277 12.08 0.66 -33.96
N GLY A 278 11.06 -0.20 -33.90
CA GLY A 278 9.80 0.06 -33.22
C GLY A 278 9.82 -0.33 -31.74
N ALA A 279 10.38 0.49 -30.85
CA ALA A 279 9.97 0.46 -29.42
C ALA A 279 8.56 1.06 -29.20
N SER A 280 7.72 1.02 -30.23
CA SER A 280 6.32 1.45 -30.29
C SER A 280 5.74 0.98 -31.63
N GLY A 281 5.75 -0.33 -31.87
CA GLY A 281 4.58 -0.91 -32.51
C GLY A 281 3.69 -1.27 -31.34
N ILE A 282 2.71 -0.43 -31.05
CA ILE A 282 1.54 -0.66 -30.19
C ILE A 282 1.54 -2.11 -29.67
N ILE A 283 1.79 -2.34 -28.38
CA ILE A 283 1.21 -3.54 -27.76
C ILE A 283 -0.24 -3.48 -28.18
N ASP A 284 -0.66 -4.48 -28.96
CA ASP A 284 -1.99 -4.56 -29.53
C ASP A 284 -2.95 -4.12 -28.43
N ILE A 285 -3.80 -3.11 -28.69
CA ILE A 285 -4.84 -2.72 -27.72
C ILE A 285 -5.65 -3.98 -27.33
N ASN A 286 -5.68 -4.96 -28.25
CA ASN A 286 -6.13 -6.33 -28.08
C ASN A 286 -5.38 -7.13 -27.00
N LEU A 287 -4.05 -7.05 -26.89
CA LEU A 287 -3.27 -7.72 -25.84
C LEU A 287 -3.55 -7.11 -24.46
N ALA A 288 -3.87 -5.82 -24.35
CA ALA A 288 -4.27 -5.21 -23.08
C ALA A 288 -5.74 -5.53 -22.70
N THR A 289 -6.63 -5.68 -23.68
CA THR A 289 -8.01 -6.17 -23.46
C THR A 289 -8.08 -7.67 -23.16
N ASP A 290 -7.09 -8.46 -23.59
CA ASP A 290 -6.97 -9.89 -23.28
C ASP A 290 -6.45 -10.16 -21.85
N MET A 291 -5.98 -9.14 -21.13
CA MET A 291 -5.27 -9.28 -19.83
C MET A 291 -6.16 -9.06 -18.60
N THR A 292 -7.31 -8.45 -18.80
CA THR A 292 -8.33 -8.29 -17.76
C THR A 292 -9.59 -8.91 -18.30
N ASP A 293 -10.10 -9.94 -17.61
CA ASP A 293 -11.39 -10.53 -17.93
C ASP A 293 -12.44 -9.41 -17.96
N PRO A 294 -13.04 -9.10 -19.13
CA PRO A 294 -13.97 -7.99 -19.28
C PRO A 294 -15.27 -8.20 -18.49
N SER A 295 -15.50 -9.42 -17.98
CA SER A 295 -16.61 -9.71 -17.08
C SER A 295 -16.37 -9.24 -15.64
N LEU A 296 -15.12 -8.96 -15.26
CA LEU A 296 -14.77 -8.49 -13.92
C LEU A 296 -15.04 -6.98 -13.77
N PRO A 297 -15.51 -6.54 -12.59
CA PRO A 297 -15.69 -5.13 -12.32
C PRO A 297 -14.33 -4.40 -12.28
N PRO A 298 -14.29 -3.10 -12.58
CA PRO A 298 -13.05 -2.33 -12.56
C PRO A 298 -12.42 -2.29 -11.17
N ASN A 299 -11.09 -2.16 -11.11
CA ASN A 299 -10.40 -1.94 -9.84
C ASN A 299 -10.90 -0.64 -9.16
N PRO A 300 -11.03 -0.63 -7.82
CA PRO A 300 -11.30 0.58 -7.08
C PRO A 300 -10.10 1.54 -7.18
N LYS A 301 -10.38 2.83 -7.33
CA LYS A 301 -9.40 3.92 -7.30
C LYS A 301 -8.84 4.07 -5.89
N LYS A 302 -7.53 4.22 -5.75
CA LYS A 302 -6.85 4.27 -4.46
C LYS A 302 -6.06 5.57 -4.30
N ALA A 303 -6.42 6.38 -3.31
CA ALA A 303 -5.63 7.52 -2.86
C ALA A 303 -4.67 7.05 -1.75
N ILE A 304 -3.39 6.94 -2.10
CA ILE A 304 -2.34 6.52 -1.17
C ILE A 304 -1.69 7.75 -0.57
N LEU A 305 -1.69 7.85 0.76
CA LEU A 305 -1.14 8.98 1.49
C LEU A 305 -0.02 8.51 2.43
N TYR A 306 1.18 9.03 2.21
CA TYR A 306 2.33 8.76 3.05
C TYR A 306 2.66 9.97 3.90
N ARG A 307 2.59 9.80 5.22
CA ARG A 307 2.79 10.87 6.22
C ARG A 307 1.97 12.14 5.92
N PRO A 308 0.65 12.04 5.67
CA PRO A 308 -0.17 13.22 5.45
C PRO A 308 -0.25 14.06 6.73
N SER A 309 -0.37 15.39 6.58
CA SER A 309 -0.97 16.17 7.66
C SER A 309 -2.44 15.76 7.81
N VAL A 310 -3.01 15.91 8.99
CA VAL A 310 -4.44 15.59 9.22
C VAL A 310 -5.33 16.43 8.31
N THR A 311 -4.98 17.71 8.10
CA THR A 311 -5.67 18.59 7.16
C THR A 311 -5.61 18.09 5.71
N HIS A 312 -4.48 17.52 5.30
CA HIS A 312 -4.33 16.93 3.97
C HIS A 312 -5.17 15.67 3.83
N LEU A 313 -5.16 14.79 4.84
CA LEU A 313 -6.02 13.60 4.88
C LEU A 313 -7.50 13.97 4.78
N ILE A 314 -7.96 14.96 5.56
CA ILE A 314 -9.33 15.48 5.53
C ILE A 314 -9.68 16.04 4.15
N ALA A 315 -8.80 16.81 3.52
CA ALA A 315 -9.03 17.36 2.19
C ALA A 315 -9.17 16.26 1.11
N VAL A 316 -8.36 15.20 1.21
CA VAL A 316 -8.44 14.04 0.32
C VAL A 316 -9.75 13.29 0.53
N MET A 317 -10.10 12.99 1.79
CA MET A 317 -11.37 12.33 2.13
C MET A 317 -12.57 13.14 1.64
N ALA A 318 -12.54 14.47 1.79
CA ALA A 318 -13.59 15.36 1.29
C ALA A 318 -13.71 15.30 -0.24
N THR A 319 -12.58 15.36 -0.94
CA THR A 319 -12.56 15.27 -2.40
C THR A 319 -13.13 13.94 -2.88
N VAL A 320 -12.71 12.83 -2.28
CA VAL A 320 -13.21 11.50 -2.65
C VAL A 320 -14.69 11.33 -2.30
N CYS A 321 -15.13 11.83 -1.15
CA CYS A 321 -16.53 11.77 -0.71
C CYS A 321 -17.47 12.59 -1.63
N GLU A 322 -17.01 13.75 -2.11
CA GLU A 322 -17.76 14.58 -3.05
C GLU A 322 -17.85 13.94 -4.44
N GLU A 323 -16.76 13.30 -4.90
CA GLU A 323 -16.71 12.59 -6.19
C GLU A 323 -17.35 11.20 -6.17
N LEU A 324 -17.77 10.70 -5.00
CA LEU A 324 -18.34 9.37 -4.83
C LEU A 324 -19.74 9.31 -5.44
N LEU A 325 -19.97 8.32 -6.30
CA LEU A 325 -21.28 8.12 -6.92
C LEU A 325 -22.34 7.65 -5.90
N PRO A 326 -23.64 7.89 -6.17
CA PRO A 326 -24.71 7.56 -5.22
C PRO A 326 -24.74 6.10 -4.78
N ASP A 327 -24.49 5.14 -5.67
CA ASP A 327 -24.48 3.70 -5.33
C ASP A 327 -23.07 3.16 -5.08
N SER A 328 -22.19 3.98 -4.52
CA SER A 328 -20.81 3.60 -4.24
C SER A 328 -20.45 3.77 -2.77
N ILE A 329 -19.51 2.93 -2.33
CA ILE A 329 -18.94 2.96 -0.99
C ILE A 329 -17.47 3.34 -1.09
N MET A 330 -17.01 4.16 -0.13
CA MET A 330 -15.60 4.49 0.04
C MET A 330 -15.00 3.67 1.20
N LEU A 331 -13.83 3.08 0.96
CA LEU A 331 -13.01 2.47 2.02
C LEU A 331 -12.05 3.52 2.59
N ILE A 332 -12.02 3.67 3.91
CA ILE A 332 -11.00 4.46 4.61
C ILE A 332 -10.18 3.47 5.45
N TYR A 333 -8.91 3.34 5.13
CA TYR A 333 -7.96 2.53 5.88
C TYR A 333 -6.97 3.45 6.60
N LEU A 334 -6.98 3.39 7.94
CA LEU A 334 -6.15 4.18 8.83
C LEU A 334 -5.29 3.23 9.65
N SER A 335 -3.99 3.17 9.34
CA SER A 335 -3.01 2.47 10.18
C SER A 335 -2.12 3.48 10.87
N ALA A 336 -2.24 3.64 12.18
CA ALA A 336 -1.42 4.61 12.90
C ALA A 336 -1.34 4.28 14.39
N ALA A 337 -0.23 4.65 15.01
CA ALA A 337 -0.11 4.59 16.46
C ALA A 337 -1.07 5.59 17.11
N GLY A 338 -1.75 5.15 18.16
CA GLY A 338 -2.37 6.03 19.15
C GLY A 338 -1.31 6.69 20.03
N LYS A 339 -1.66 7.05 21.27
CA LYS A 339 -0.73 7.66 22.23
C LYS A 339 0.52 6.79 22.39
N CYS A 340 1.65 7.27 21.89
CA CYS A 340 2.95 6.68 22.18
C CYS A 340 3.35 7.13 23.58
N CYS A 341 3.49 6.18 24.53
CA CYS A 341 4.18 6.44 25.79
C CYS A 341 5.53 7.10 25.48
N GLN A 342 5.76 8.32 25.96
CA GLN A 342 7.04 9.01 25.85
C GLN A 342 8.15 8.36 26.70
N ASN A 343 7.93 7.17 27.25
CA ASN A 343 8.74 6.59 28.31
C ASN A 343 9.49 5.34 27.82
N SER A 344 10.49 5.51 26.96
CA SER A 344 11.52 4.48 26.74
C SER A 344 12.70 4.95 25.86
N VAL A 345 13.22 6.18 26.05
CA VAL A 345 14.59 6.54 25.56
C VAL A 345 15.35 7.49 26.50
N ASN A 346 14.77 7.98 27.61
CA ASN A 346 15.50 8.89 28.52
C ASN A 346 16.36 8.20 29.58
N GLN A 347 16.64 6.90 29.47
CA GLN A 347 17.58 6.19 30.36
C GLN A 347 18.73 5.56 29.58
N MET A 348 19.49 6.35 28.82
CA MET A 348 20.89 6.02 28.52
C MET A 348 21.66 7.23 27.97
N ALA A 349 21.59 8.39 28.63
CA ALA A 349 22.52 9.48 28.37
C ALA A 349 22.50 10.48 29.52
N SER A 350 23.37 10.29 30.51
CA SER A 350 24.18 11.37 31.13
C SER A 350 24.91 10.81 32.36
N TYR A 351 26.09 10.24 32.14
CA TYR A 351 27.23 10.47 33.02
C TYR A 351 28.20 11.33 32.21
N GLY A 352 28.46 12.54 32.69
CA GLY A 352 29.37 13.49 32.03
C GLY A 352 28.90 14.92 32.20
N GLU A 353 29.46 15.57 33.21
CA GLU A 353 29.31 16.99 33.52
C GLU A 353 29.49 17.91 32.31
N SER A 354 28.71 18.99 32.22
CA SER A 354 29.27 20.35 32.30
C SER A 354 28.16 21.41 32.24
N ARG A 355 28.16 22.25 33.28
CA ARG A 355 27.44 23.50 33.38
C ARG A 355 27.80 24.42 32.21
N LYS A 356 26.80 25.05 31.59
CA LYS A 356 26.74 26.52 31.37
C LYS A 356 25.37 26.93 30.81
N SER A 357 24.67 27.72 31.61
CA SER A 357 23.47 28.46 31.23
C SER A 357 23.86 29.63 30.33
N VAL A 358 23.09 29.92 29.28
CA VAL A 358 22.88 31.29 28.78
C VAL A 358 21.44 31.44 28.30
N ARG A 359 20.78 32.48 28.85
CA ARG A 359 19.44 33.01 28.55
C ARG A 359 19.32 33.54 27.12
N SER A 360 18.12 33.46 26.56
CA SER A 360 17.47 34.62 25.93
C SER A 360 15.94 34.45 25.93
N LYS A 361 15.24 35.47 26.43
CA LYS A 361 13.78 35.58 26.57
C LYS A 361 13.21 36.43 25.43
N VAL A 362 12.01 36.10 24.96
CA VAL A 362 11.01 37.04 24.40
C VAL A 362 9.65 36.56 24.92
N ILE A 363 9.20 37.03 26.09
CA ILE A 363 8.23 38.14 26.33
C ILE A 363 6.89 37.96 25.61
N THR A 364 5.88 37.53 26.36
CA THR A 364 4.56 38.15 26.37
C THR A 364 4.05 38.19 27.81
N GLN A 365 3.51 39.34 28.19
CA GLN A 365 3.28 39.82 29.54
C GLN A 365 1.79 39.83 29.88
N ASN A 366 1.50 39.78 31.18
CA ASN A 366 0.23 40.08 31.89
C ASN A 366 -0.71 38.87 32.06
N SER A 367 -1.08 38.43 33.26
CA SER A 367 -1.33 39.16 34.51
C SER A 367 -1.00 38.33 35.77
N ARG A 368 -0.64 39.04 36.84
CA ARG A 368 -0.35 38.58 38.22
C ARG A 368 -1.64 38.04 38.85
N GLU A 369 -1.62 37.00 39.70
CA GLU A 369 -1.36 37.13 41.14
C GLU A 369 -0.77 35.84 41.79
N ASN A 370 0.10 36.07 42.78
CA ASN A 370 0.80 35.12 43.66
C ASN A 370 -0.19 34.30 44.53
N CYS A 371 0.11 33.07 44.99
CA CYS A 371 1.06 32.81 46.08
C CYS A 371 1.55 31.34 46.16
N ASN A 372 2.77 31.22 46.69
CA ASN A 372 3.57 30.02 46.95
C ASN A 372 3.06 29.17 48.13
N SER A 373 3.19 27.85 48.03
CA SER A 373 3.81 26.98 49.06
C SER A 373 4.00 25.54 48.55
N LEU A 374 5.23 25.03 48.68
CA LEU A 374 5.63 23.64 48.42
C LEU A 374 5.27 22.73 49.62
N PRO A 375 5.48 21.40 49.56
CA PRO A 375 4.48 20.37 49.27
C PRO A 375 4.09 19.56 50.52
N GLU A 376 2.83 19.14 50.63
CA GLU A 376 2.44 18.13 51.62
C GLU A 376 1.68 16.99 50.96
N SER A 377 2.18 15.79 51.26
CA SER A 377 1.71 14.50 50.80
C SER A 377 0.24 14.28 51.18
N CYS A 378 -0.60 14.01 50.17
CA CYS A 378 -1.83 13.25 50.37
C CYS A 378 -2.07 12.37 49.15
N LYS A 379 -2.04 11.05 49.38
CA LYS A 379 -2.64 10.07 48.50
C LYS A 379 -4.14 10.39 48.44
N SER A 380 -4.66 10.69 47.25
CA SER A 380 -6.08 10.56 46.98
C SER A 380 -6.29 10.13 45.54
N GLU A 381 -6.89 8.96 45.39
CA GLU A 381 -7.58 8.50 44.20
C GLU A 381 -8.55 9.58 43.73
N LYS A 382 -8.26 10.21 42.60
CA LYS A 382 -9.27 10.88 41.77
C LYS A 382 -8.95 10.60 40.31
N ARG A 383 -9.71 9.66 39.76
CA ARG A 383 -10.01 9.50 38.34
C ARG A 383 -10.69 10.80 37.88
N GLY A 384 -9.89 11.75 37.39
CA GLY A 384 -10.32 13.11 37.11
C GLY A 384 -10.06 13.51 35.66
N SER A 385 -11.12 13.43 34.84
CA SER A 385 -11.46 14.38 33.75
C SER A 385 -10.35 14.89 32.80
N SER A 386 -9.33 14.08 32.50
CA SER A 386 -8.37 14.34 31.40
C SER A 386 -8.47 13.31 30.28
N ASP A 387 -9.34 12.30 30.39
CA ASP A 387 -9.33 11.12 29.52
C ASP A 387 -10.06 11.35 28.18
N LEU A 388 -10.91 12.37 28.05
CA LEU A 388 -11.66 12.67 26.81
C LEU A 388 -10.79 13.20 25.67
N TYR A 389 -9.58 13.70 25.96
CA TYR A 389 -8.65 14.21 24.95
C TYR A 389 -7.59 13.17 24.52
N ASP A 390 -7.66 11.95 25.04
CA ASP A 390 -6.69 10.86 24.79
C ASP A 390 -7.13 9.86 23.69
N GLU A 391 -8.29 10.08 23.09
CA GLU A 391 -8.91 9.20 22.08
C GLU A 391 -8.59 9.64 20.65
N TYR A 392 -7.35 9.41 20.20
CA TYR A 392 -6.90 9.85 18.88
C TYR A 392 -5.86 8.94 18.19
N LEU A 393 -5.67 9.17 16.88
CA LEU A 393 -4.56 8.64 16.08
C LEU A 393 -3.51 9.73 15.82
N TRP A 394 -2.24 9.39 15.96
CA TRP A 394 -1.14 10.32 15.78
C TRP A 394 -0.52 10.20 14.38
N PHE A 395 -0.61 11.27 13.58
CA PHE A 395 0.00 11.37 12.24
C PHE A 395 1.23 12.31 12.21
N GLY A 396 1.69 12.80 13.36
CA GLY A 396 2.71 13.86 13.44
C GLY A 396 4.17 13.40 13.30
N HIS A 397 4.97 14.22 12.60
CA HIS A 397 6.42 14.13 12.57
C HIS A 397 7.06 14.80 13.80
N ARG A 398 8.18 14.26 14.32
CA ARG A 398 8.85 14.76 15.54
C ARG A 398 9.31 16.22 15.48
N SER A 399 9.42 16.85 14.32
CA SER A 399 10.07 18.17 14.17
C SER A 399 9.13 19.38 14.01
N ASN A 400 7.82 19.20 13.82
CA ASN A 400 6.89 20.32 13.66
C ASN A 400 5.84 20.30 14.78
N GLY A 401 5.85 21.35 15.60
CA GLY A 401 5.04 21.51 16.82
C GLY A 401 3.56 21.82 16.58
N GLY A 402 2.92 21.17 15.60
CA GLY A 402 1.47 21.22 15.39
C GLY A 402 0.78 19.92 15.82
N PRO A 403 -0.48 19.97 16.31
CA PRO A 403 -1.25 18.77 16.61
C PRO A 403 -1.67 18.07 15.30
N ASN A 404 -0.82 17.16 14.78
CA ASN A 404 -1.19 16.24 13.69
C ASN A 404 -1.89 15.02 14.29
N VAL A 405 -3.08 15.28 14.84
CA VAL A 405 -3.89 14.31 15.57
C VAL A 405 -5.24 14.17 14.87
N LEU A 406 -5.64 12.93 14.59
CA LEU A 406 -6.95 12.62 14.01
C LEU A 406 -7.87 12.07 15.10
N TYR A 407 -8.97 12.77 15.34
CA TYR A 407 -10.00 12.36 16.29
C TYR A 407 -11.11 11.58 15.58
N PRO A 408 -11.83 10.68 16.29
CA PRO A 408 -13.01 10.02 15.73
C PRO A 408 -14.00 11.02 15.14
N GLY A 409 -14.22 12.17 15.81
CA GLY A 409 -15.11 13.23 15.35
C GLY A 409 -14.80 13.79 13.95
N ASP A 410 -13.54 13.73 13.52
CA ASP A 410 -13.10 14.20 12.20
C ASP A 410 -13.61 13.31 11.07
N ILE A 411 -14.01 12.07 11.36
CA ILE A 411 -14.55 11.12 10.37
C ILE A 411 -16.06 11.29 10.17
N ILE A 412 -16.77 11.82 11.17
CA ILE A 412 -18.23 11.99 11.15
C ILE A 412 -18.71 12.70 9.88
N PRO A 413 -18.07 13.78 9.39
CA PRO A 413 -18.56 14.47 8.20
C PRO A 413 -18.66 13.59 6.94
N PHE A 414 -17.82 12.56 6.83
CA PHE A 414 -17.74 11.66 5.69
C PHE A 414 -18.76 10.51 5.77
N THR A 415 -19.38 10.28 6.93
CA THR A 415 -20.50 9.33 7.11
C THR A 415 -21.81 9.78 6.45
N ARG A 416 -21.80 10.92 5.74
CA ARG A 416 -22.91 11.34 4.86
C ARG A 416 -23.05 10.47 3.61
N ARG A 417 -22.01 9.72 3.29
CA ARG A 417 -21.97 8.71 2.23
C ARG A 417 -21.68 7.34 2.87
N PRO A 418 -21.95 6.22 2.18
CA PRO A 418 -21.54 4.91 2.67
C PRO A 418 -20.03 4.84 2.86
N VAL A 419 -19.60 4.45 4.06
CA VAL A 419 -18.20 4.31 4.44
C VAL A 419 -17.93 2.93 5.00
N PHE A 420 -16.88 2.29 4.49
CA PHE A 420 -16.22 1.16 5.12
C PHE A 420 -14.95 1.67 5.80
N LEU A 421 -14.86 1.60 7.12
CA LEU A 421 -13.75 2.12 7.91
C LEU A 421 -12.94 0.96 8.51
N ILE A 422 -11.63 0.98 8.31
CA ILE A 422 -10.69 0.08 8.97
C ILE A 422 -9.71 0.92 9.78
N VAL A 423 -9.70 0.74 11.09
CA VAL A 423 -8.76 1.40 12.00
C VAL A 423 -7.82 0.37 12.59
N ASP A 424 -6.56 0.47 12.19
CA ASP A 424 -5.46 -0.35 12.67
C ASP A 424 -4.55 0.45 13.61
N SER A 425 -4.80 0.28 14.91
CA SER A 425 -4.15 1.05 15.96
C SER A 425 -4.21 0.34 17.32
N ASN A 426 -3.21 0.61 18.17
CA ASN A 426 -3.27 0.30 19.59
C ASN A 426 -4.30 1.14 20.37
N ASN A 427 -4.97 2.10 19.71
CA ASN A 427 -6.07 2.90 20.24
C ASN A 427 -7.32 2.83 19.35
N SER A 428 -7.50 1.72 18.63
CA SER A 428 -8.63 1.53 17.69
C SER A 428 -9.99 1.66 18.38
N ASN A 429 -10.11 1.22 19.64
CA ASN A 429 -11.35 1.28 20.42
C ASN A 429 -11.91 2.69 20.62
N ALA A 430 -11.08 3.74 20.54
CA ALA A 430 -11.53 5.13 20.54
C ALA A 430 -12.55 5.41 19.43
N PHE A 431 -12.50 4.68 18.32
CA PHE A 431 -13.37 4.89 17.16
C PHE A 431 -14.73 4.19 17.30
N LYS A 432 -14.98 3.45 18.39
CA LYS A 432 -16.32 2.89 18.69
C LYS A 432 -17.39 3.98 18.77
N VAL A 433 -17.01 5.17 19.25
CA VAL A 433 -17.90 6.34 19.41
C VAL A 433 -18.50 6.84 18.09
N LEU A 434 -17.94 6.42 16.94
CA LEU A 434 -18.51 6.72 15.64
C LEU A 434 -19.85 6.03 15.42
N HIS A 435 -20.02 4.83 15.98
CA HIS A 435 -21.25 4.08 15.83
C HIS A 435 -22.37 4.72 16.66
N GLY A 436 -23.42 5.16 15.99
CA GLY A 436 -24.52 5.95 16.55
C GLY A 436 -24.31 7.46 16.43
N ALA A 437 -23.12 7.94 16.07
CA ALA A 437 -22.81 9.36 15.86
C ALA A 437 -22.83 9.78 14.38
N GLU A 438 -23.06 8.84 13.46
CA GLU A 438 -23.08 9.08 12.02
C GLU A 438 -24.18 10.09 11.63
N ARG A 439 -23.94 10.86 10.56
CA ARG A 439 -24.82 11.96 10.11
C ARG A 439 -25.53 11.70 8.79
N GLY A 440 -25.47 10.47 8.27
CA GLY A 440 -26.17 10.07 7.05
C GLY A 440 -26.41 8.57 6.99
N GLU A 441 -25.38 7.79 6.70
CA GLU A 441 -25.45 6.34 6.62
C GLU A 441 -24.60 5.69 7.72
N THR A 442 -25.07 4.59 8.30
CA THR A 442 -24.30 3.82 9.28
C THR A 442 -23.05 3.25 8.61
N ALA A 443 -21.89 3.44 9.24
CA ALA A 443 -20.63 2.97 8.69
C ALA A 443 -20.39 1.48 9.01
N ALA A 444 -19.74 0.77 8.08
CA ALA A 444 -19.17 -0.55 8.34
C ALA A 444 -17.77 -0.36 8.93
N ILE A 445 -17.57 -0.67 10.22
CA ILE A 445 -16.33 -0.36 10.93
C ILE A 445 -15.63 -1.66 11.36
N LEU A 446 -14.35 -1.79 11.06
CA LEU A 446 -13.44 -2.82 11.57
C LEU A 446 -12.34 -2.15 12.41
N LEU A 447 -12.17 -2.61 13.64
CA LEU A 447 -11.20 -2.12 14.60
C LEU A 447 -10.20 -3.24 14.92
N SER A 448 -8.91 -2.93 14.84
CA SER A 448 -7.83 -3.83 15.20
C SER A 448 -7.83 -4.18 16.68
N PRO A 449 -7.17 -5.28 17.08
CA PRO A 449 -6.86 -5.54 18.49
C PRO A 449 -5.94 -4.43 19.04
N LEU A 450 -5.99 -4.20 20.36
CA LEU A 450 -5.16 -3.15 21.00
C LEU A 450 -3.69 -3.55 21.07
N ARG A 451 -3.40 -4.85 21.02
CA ARG A 451 -2.04 -5.40 21.05
C ARG A 451 -1.95 -6.60 20.13
N PRO A 452 -0.82 -6.79 19.44
CA PRO A 452 -0.61 -8.01 18.70
C PRO A 452 -0.45 -9.22 19.63
N ALA A 453 -0.76 -10.40 19.12
CA ALA A 453 -0.58 -11.68 19.79
C ALA A 453 0.47 -12.51 19.04
N PHE A 454 1.52 -12.98 19.70
CA PHE A 454 2.52 -13.84 19.09
C PHE A 454 2.94 -14.91 20.10
N LYS A 455 3.31 -16.11 19.63
CA LYS A 455 3.87 -17.16 20.49
C LYS A 455 5.10 -16.67 21.27
N ASN A 456 5.96 -15.89 20.62
CA ASN A 456 7.21 -15.34 21.20
C ASN A 456 7.31 -13.83 20.98
N PRO A 457 6.68 -12.99 21.82
CA PRO A 457 6.61 -11.53 21.60
C PRO A 457 7.98 -10.83 21.67
N LEU A 458 8.98 -11.44 22.34
CA LEU A 458 10.33 -10.88 22.49
C LEU A 458 11.22 -11.03 21.25
N ASN A 459 10.89 -11.97 20.34
CA ASN A 459 11.67 -12.24 19.12
C ASN A 459 11.04 -11.61 17.87
N VAL A 460 9.83 -11.06 17.96
CA VAL A 460 9.14 -10.43 16.84
C VAL A 460 9.38 -8.94 16.93
N ASP A 461 10.33 -8.45 16.15
CA ASP A 461 10.40 -7.02 15.83
C ASP A 461 9.13 -6.67 15.05
N THR A 462 8.05 -6.27 15.74
CA THR A 462 6.81 -5.80 15.10
C THR A 462 7.07 -4.64 14.13
N ILE A 463 8.20 -3.94 14.34
CA ILE A 463 8.74 -2.89 13.48
C ILE A 463 9.12 -3.43 12.09
N GLN A 464 9.56 -4.68 11.98
CA GLN A 464 9.98 -5.30 10.72
C GLN A 464 8.80 -5.94 9.95
N SER A 465 7.83 -6.56 10.63
CA SER A 465 6.76 -7.35 9.97
C SER A 465 5.49 -6.58 9.58
N GLY A 466 5.38 -5.29 9.95
CA GLY A 466 4.16 -4.49 9.76
C GLY A 466 3.05 -4.86 10.75
N SER A 467 1.84 -4.32 10.58
CA SER A 467 0.73 -4.64 11.47
C SER A 467 0.23 -6.06 11.30
N GLN A 468 0.10 -6.78 12.41
CA GLN A 468 -0.51 -8.12 12.45
C GLN A 468 -1.95 -8.10 11.94
N PHE A 469 -2.75 -7.09 12.31
CA PHE A 469 -4.15 -7.02 11.91
C PHE A 469 -4.29 -6.86 10.40
N THR A 470 -3.55 -5.90 9.83
CA THR A 470 -3.48 -5.72 8.38
C THR A 470 -2.93 -6.97 7.69
N PHE A 471 -1.98 -7.67 8.29
CA PHE A 471 -1.48 -8.92 7.72
C PHE A 471 -2.57 -10.00 7.66
N PHE A 472 -3.36 -10.21 8.71
CA PHE A 472 -4.50 -11.12 8.67
C PHE A 472 -5.56 -10.74 7.62
N LEU A 473 -5.87 -9.45 7.48
CA LEU A 473 -6.84 -8.97 6.48
C LEU A 473 -6.37 -9.16 5.03
N THR A 474 -5.05 -9.22 4.81
CA THR A 474 -4.45 -9.27 3.46
C THR A 474 -3.90 -10.65 3.09
N ALA A 475 -3.46 -11.44 4.06
CA ALA A 475 -2.93 -12.80 3.91
C ALA A 475 -3.15 -13.63 5.20
N PRO A 476 -4.35 -14.24 5.38
CA PRO A 476 -4.74 -14.87 6.64
C PRO A 476 -3.87 -16.06 7.06
N LEU A 477 -3.51 -16.97 6.14
CA LEU A 477 -2.66 -18.12 6.46
C LEU A 477 -1.22 -17.69 6.78
N PRO A 478 -0.53 -16.86 5.97
CA PRO A 478 0.78 -16.32 6.34
C PRO A 478 0.79 -15.60 7.70
N ALA A 479 -0.24 -14.80 8.00
CA ALA A 479 -0.37 -14.13 9.28
C ALA A 479 -0.56 -15.12 10.45
N PHE A 480 -1.35 -16.18 10.25
CA PHE A 480 -1.50 -17.27 11.22
C PHE A 480 -0.17 -17.96 11.50
N LEU A 481 0.59 -18.29 10.45
CA LEU A 481 1.89 -18.97 10.57
C LEU A 481 2.92 -18.11 11.31
N GLU A 482 2.98 -16.82 11.00
CA GLU A 482 3.85 -15.88 11.72
C GLU A 482 3.44 -15.78 13.21
N MET A 483 2.13 -15.71 13.48
CA MET A 483 1.59 -15.64 14.84
C MET A 483 2.04 -16.83 15.72
N VAL A 484 1.96 -18.05 15.18
CA VAL A 484 2.34 -19.28 15.88
C VAL A 484 3.84 -19.58 15.85
N GLY A 485 4.63 -18.76 15.14
CA GLY A 485 6.09 -18.91 15.04
C GLY A 485 6.55 -19.99 14.06
N LEU A 486 5.75 -20.32 13.05
CA LEU A 486 6.11 -21.25 11.98
C LEU A 486 6.59 -20.48 10.75
N PRO A 487 7.88 -20.57 10.36
CA PRO A 487 8.37 -19.91 9.16
C PRO A 487 7.82 -20.59 7.91
N SER A 488 7.08 -19.84 7.07
CA SER A 488 6.51 -20.35 5.81
C SER A 488 7.57 -20.92 4.85
N ALA A 489 8.80 -20.42 4.91
CA ALA A 489 9.91 -20.86 4.05
C ALA A 489 10.41 -22.29 4.31
N ASN A 490 10.12 -22.85 5.49
CA ASN A 490 10.59 -24.18 5.88
C ASN A 490 9.48 -25.23 5.87
N MET A 491 8.26 -24.87 5.45
CA MET A 491 7.15 -25.81 5.38
C MET A 491 7.12 -26.53 4.04
N ASP A 492 6.71 -27.79 4.10
CA ASP A 492 6.41 -28.58 2.91
C ASP A 492 5.29 -27.89 2.10
N THR A 493 5.45 -27.90 0.78
CA THR A 493 4.53 -27.25 -0.15
C THR A 493 3.15 -27.89 -0.08
N ASP A 494 3.09 -29.22 0.07
CA ASP A 494 1.81 -29.94 0.17
C ASP A 494 1.08 -29.61 1.48
N VAL A 495 1.79 -29.58 2.60
CA VAL A 495 1.24 -29.18 3.91
C VAL A 495 0.69 -27.75 3.86
N TYR A 496 1.41 -26.84 3.21
CA TYR A 496 0.96 -25.46 3.04
C TYR A 496 -0.30 -25.38 2.16
N ASN A 497 -0.32 -26.09 1.03
CA ASN A 497 -1.47 -26.11 0.12
C ASN A 497 -2.72 -26.69 0.78
N ASP A 498 -2.55 -27.73 1.59
CA ASP A 498 -3.64 -28.31 2.40
C ASP A 498 -4.16 -27.30 3.42
N ALA A 499 -3.27 -26.59 4.12
CA ALA A 499 -3.65 -25.52 5.05
C ALA A 499 -4.40 -24.38 4.35
N GLU A 500 -3.95 -23.99 3.16
CA GLU A 500 -4.61 -22.95 2.34
C GLU A 500 -5.99 -23.40 1.85
N THR A 501 -6.14 -24.69 1.52
CA THR A 501 -7.44 -25.30 1.20
C THR A 501 -8.34 -25.31 2.43
N ILE A 502 -7.81 -25.62 3.61
CA ILE A 502 -8.57 -25.57 4.86
C ILE A 502 -9.13 -24.17 5.11
N VAL A 503 -8.30 -23.14 4.97
CA VAL A 503 -8.70 -21.74 5.13
C VAL A 503 -9.71 -21.34 4.07
N SER A 504 -9.45 -21.64 2.79
CA SER A 504 -10.33 -21.26 1.68
C SER A 504 -11.72 -21.88 1.80
N SER A 505 -11.81 -23.17 2.17
CA SER A 505 -13.08 -23.84 2.41
C SER A 505 -13.83 -23.24 3.60
N ALA A 506 -13.13 -22.88 4.68
CA ALA A 506 -13.75 -22.23 5.83
C ALA A 506 -14.34 -20.85 5.47
N LEU A 507 -13.58 -20.03 4.73
CA LEU A 507 -14.07 -18.71 4.29
C LEU A 507 -15.31 -18.84 3.38
N SER A 508 -15.33 -19.82 2.47
CA SER A 508 -16.48 -20.11 1.58
C SER A 508 -17.72 -20.58 2.36
N GLU A 509 -17.53 -21.42 3.37
CA GLU A 509 -18.61 -21.85 4.25
C GLU A 509 -19.19 -20.68 5.05
N TRP A 510 -18.32 -19.86 5.66
CA TRP A 510 -18.75 -18.69 6.44
C TRP A 510 -19.43 -17.63 5.58
N GLU A 511 -19.00 -17.49 4.33
CA GLU A 511 -19.67 -16.67 3.34
C GLU A 511 -21.12 -17.11 3.13
N THR A 512 -21.35 -18.41 2.94
CA THR A 512 -22.69 -18.97 2.77
C THR A 512 -23.54 -18.76 4.03
N VAL A 513 -22.96 -18.95 5.22
CA VAL A 513 -23.63 -18.68 6.51
C VAL A 513 -24.02 -17.21 6.64
N LEU A 514 -23.12 -16.28 6.32
CA LEU A 514 -23.44 -14.84 6.31
C LEU A 514 -24.54 -14.50 5.31
N CYS A 515 -24.42 -15.02 4.09
CA CYS A 515 -25.34 -14.72 3.01
C CYS A 515 -26.71 -15.36 3.20
N THR A 516 -26.88 -16.33 4.11
CA THR A 516 -28.16 -16.98 4.44
C THR A 516 -28.75 -16.50 5.77
N SER A 517 -27.95 -15.91 6.66
CA SER A 517 -28.37 -15.40 7.97
C SER A 517 -29.52 -14.38 7.89
N THR A 518 -30.55 -14.56 8.71
CA THR A 518 -31.69 -13.64 8.82
C THR A 518 -31.43 -12.45 9.75
N SER A 519 -30.38 -12.53 10.59
CA SER A 519 -30.00 -11.50 11.55
C SER A 519 -28.86 -10.59 11.07
N LEU A 520 -28.46 -10.71 9.80
CA LEU A 520 -27.41 -9.88 9.23
C LEU A 520 -27.85 -8.41 9.14
N ASN A 521 -27.07 -7.51 9.76
CA ASN A 521 -27.32 -6.08 9.66
C ASN A 521 -27.26 -5.60 8.19
N ILE A 522 -28.13 -4.67 7.84
CA ILE A 522 -28.24 -4.12 6.48
C ILE A 522 -26.91 -3.54 5.96
N VAL A 523 -26.10 -2.94 6.83
CA VAL A 523 -24.79 -2.37 6.47
C VAL A 523 -23.87 -3.44 5.88
N TRP A 524 -23.81 -4.62 6.51
CA TRP A 524 -23.03 -5.75 6.00
C TRP A 524 -23.65 -6.33 4.73
N ALA A 525 -24.98 -6.47 4.70
CA ALA A 525 -25.69 -6.96 3.52
C ALA A 525 -25.42 -6.12 2.25
N GLN A 526 -25.29 -4.79 2.40
CA GLN A 526 -25.04 -3.87 1.29
C GLN A 526 -23.64 -3.97 0.69
N VAL A 527 -22.66 -4.49 1.44
CA VAL A 527 -21.25 -4.58 1.02
C VAL A 527 -20.80 -6.01 0.70
N LEU A 528 -21.54 -7.04 1.12
CA LEU A 528 -21.21 -8.45 0.84
C LEU A 528 -21.23 -8.80 -0.65
N SER A 529 -21.97 -8.06 -1.48
CA SER A 529 -21.96 -8.24 -2.92
C SER A 529 -20.66 -7.79 -3.59
N ASP A 530 -19.87 -6.96 -2.92
CA ASP A 530 -18.58 -6.53 -3.44
C ASP A 530 -17.49 -7.55 -3.10
N ASN A 531 -16.74 -7.99 -4.11
CA ASN A 531 -15.72 -9.03 -3.99
C ASN A 531 -14.62 -8.66 -2.97
N PHE A 532 -14.13 -7.42 -3.02
CA PHE A 532 -13.02 -7.00 -2.18
C PHE A 532 -13.45 -6.82 -0.73
N LEU A 533 -14.59 -6.16 -0.50
CA LEU A 533 -15.11 -5.92 0.85
C LEU A 533 -15.57 -7.21 1.52
N ARG A 534 -16.26 -8.10 0.80
CA ARG A 534 -16.63 -9.44 1.28
C ARG A 534 -15.42 -10.23 1.74
N ARG A 535 -14.35 -10.25 0.95
CA ARG A 535 -13.10 -10.94 1.34
C ARG A 535 -12.48 -10.32 2.60
N LEU A 536 -12.50 -9.00 2.75
CA LEU A 536 -12.01 -8.35 3.98
C LEU A 536 -12.86 -8.74 5.21
N ILE A 537 -14.18 -8.83 5.07
CA ILE A 537 -15.08 -9.27 6.15
C ILE A 537 -14.78 -10.72 6.56
N LEU A 538 -14.65 -11.63 5.60
CA LEU A 538 -14.36 -13.04 5.88
C LEU A 538 -12.99 -13.22 6.55
N ARG A 539 -11.98 -12.48 6.08
CA ARG A 539 -10.64 -12.48 6.70
C ARG A 539 -10.63 -11.82 8.07
N PHE A 540 -11.49 -10.82 8.31
CA PHE A 540 -11.70 -10.27 9.64
C PHE A 540 -12.29 -11.30 10.60
N ILE A 541 -13.30 -12.07 10.17
CA ILE A 541 -13.87 -13.17 10.97
C ILE A 541 -12.78 -14.19 11.31
N PHE A 542 -11.95 -14.56 10.34
CA PHE A 542 -10.81 -15.44 10.57
C PHE A 542 -9.85 -14.86 11.62
N CYS A 543 -9.42 -13.61 11.45
CA CYS A 543 -8.53 -12.91 12.39
C CYS A 543 -9.09 -12.91 13.83
N ARG A 544 -10.33 -12.47 13.99
CA ARG A 544 -11.00 -12.40 15.30
C ARG A 544 -11.10 -13.77 15.96
N SER A 545 -11.42 -14.81 15.19
CA SER A 545 -11.60 -16.17 15.69
C SER A 545 -10.28 -16.82 16.09
N VAL A 546 -9.23 -16.63 15.29
CA VAL A 546 -7.88 -17.09 15.62
C VAL A 546 -7.40 -16.43 16.91
N LEU A 547 -7.55 -15.11 17.03
CA LEU A 547 -7.11 -14.36 18.20
C LEU A 547 -7.91 -14.71 19.46
N SER A 548 -9.22 -14.98 19.36
CA SER A 548 -10.03 -15.37 20.52
C SER A 548 -9.67 -16.74 21.08
N PHE A 549 -9.25 -17.68 20.23
CA PHE A 549 -8.83 -19.00 20.70
C PHE A 549 -7.37 -19.03 21.14
N PHE A 550 -6.54 -18.07 20.72
CA PHE A 550 -5.11 -18.08 21.02
C PHE A 550 -4.86 -17.78 22.51
N SER A 551 -4.19 -18.70 23.21
CA SER A 551 -4.22 -18.89 24.67
C SER A 551 -3.58 -17.82 25.56
N THR A 552 -3.56 -16.53 25.17
CA THR A 552 -2.73 -15.52 25.87
C THR A 552 -3.45 -14.33 26.53
N LYS A 553 -4.75 -14.01 26.32
CA LYS A 553 -5.32 -12.74 26.83
C LYS A 553 -6.84 -12.69 27.14
N GLU A 554 -7.21 -11.67 27.91
CA GLU A 554 -8.57 -11.17 28.23
C GLU A 554 -9.33 -10.69 26.96
N ASP A 555 -10.67 -10.82 26.98
CA ASP A 555 -11.57 -10.51 25.85
C ASP A 555 -11.46 -9.06 25.30
N ASP A 556 -10.97 -8.11 26.10
CA ASP A 556 -10.88 -6.70 25.74
C ASP A 556 -9.84 -6.36 24.66
N ASP A 557 -8.93 -7.28 24.36
CA ASP A 557 -7.86 -7.11 23.36
C ASP A 557 -8.25 -7.64 21.95
N LEU A 558 -9.50 -8.07 21.72
CA LEU A 558 -9.92 -8.67 20.44
C LEU A 558 -10.30 -7.64 19.34
N PRO A 559 -10.18 -8.00 18.05
CA PRO A 559 -10.69 -7.18 16.96
C PRO A 559 -12.22 -7.05 17.02
N ILE A 560 -12.73 -5.83 16.77
CA ILE A 560 -14.16 -5.50 16.91
C ILE A 560 -14.70 -5.02 15.57
N CYS A 561 -15.96 -5.35 15.28
CA CYS A 561 -16.69 -4.82 14.13
C CYS A 561 -17.98 -4.15 14.59
N LEU A 562 -18.35 -3.05 13.93
CA LEU A 562 -19.58 -2.32 14.19
C LEU A 562 -20.28 -2.05 12.85
N PRO A 563 -21.58 -2.38 12.69
CA PRO A 563 -22.42 -3.13 13.63
C PRO A 563 -21.90 -4.56 13.89
N CYS A 564 -22.32 -5.20 14.98
CA CYS A 564 -21.91 -6.58 15.26
C CYS A 564 -22.35 -7.56 14.15
N LEU A 565 -21.47 -8.50 13.80
CA LEU A 565 -21.81 -9.62 12.92
C LEU A 565 -22.70 -10.65 13.65
N PRO A 566 -23.50 -11.46 12.92
CA PRO A 566 -24.37 -12.47 13.51
C PRO A 566 -23.64 -13.53 14.35
N ASP A 567 -24.31 -14.07 15.36
CA ASP A 567 -23.79 -15.15 16.22
C ASP A 567 -23.40 -16.42 15.46
N SER A 568 -24.01 -16.64 14.28
CA SER A 568 -23.67 -17.76 13.39
C SER A 568 -22.20 -17.76 12.94
N VAL A 569 -21.54 -16.59 12.93
CA VAL A 569 -20.11 -16.42 12.63
C VAL A 569 -19.34 -15.82 13.81
N ALA A 570 -19.89 -15.90 15.02
CA ALA A 570 -19.15 -15.60 16.23
C ALA A 570 -18.02 -16.63 16.42
N SER A 571 -16.96 -16.25 17.13
CA SER A 571 -15.80 -17.11 17.32
C SER A 571 -16.16 -18.46 17.96
N ASN A 572 -17.14 -18.45 18.88
CA ASN A 572 -17.64 -19.63 19.58
C ASN A 572 -18.63 -20.48 18.75
N SER A 573 -18.97 -20.08 17.52
CA SER A 573 -19.87 -20.88 16.70
C SER A 573 -19.20 -22.20 16.29
N GLY A 574 -19.98 -23.29 16.24
CA GLY A 574 -19.44 -24.62 15.93
C GLY A 574 -18.70 -24.68 14.58
N VAL A 575 -19.22 -23.97 13.58
CA VAL A 575 -18.64 -23.90 12.22
C VAL A 575 -17.29 -23.19 12.23
N VAL A 576 -17.18 -22.06 12.94
CA VAL A 576 -15.94 -21.29 13.04
C VAL A 576 -14.90 -22.03 13.88
N CYS A 577 -15.28 -22.51 15.06
CA CYS A 577 -14.41 -23.27 15.96
C CYS A 577 -13.85 -24.53 15.29
N SER A 578 -14.70 -25.29 14.58
CA SER A 578 -14.32 -26.48 13.80
C SER A 578 -13.19 -26.18 12.82
N ALA A 579 -13.32 -25.12 12.02
CA ALA A 579 -12.35 -24.76 11.01
C ALA A 579 -10.99 -24.34 11.62
N ILE A 580 -10.99 -23.51 12.66
CA ILE A 580 -9.75 -23.10 13.34
C ILE A 580 -9.08 -24.31 14.01
N ARG A 581 -9.86 -25.18 14.65
CA ARG A 581 -9.35 -26.42 15.25
C ARG A 581 -8.76 -27.37 14.20
N ARG A 582 -9.39 -27.49 13.04
CA ARG A 582 -8.88 -28.28 11.91
C ARG A 582 -7.55 -27.74 11.40
N LEU A 583 -7.44 -26.43 11.21
CA LEU A 583 -6.20 -25.77 10.78
C LEU A 583 -5.08 -25.96 11.82
N ALA A 584 -5.36 -25.71 13.10
CA ALA A 584 -4.38 -25.82 14.16
C ALA A 584 -3.89 -27.28 14.35
N LYS A 585 -4.78 -28.27 14.20
CA LYS A 585 -4.40 -29.70 14.20
C LYS A 585 -3.55 -30.06 12.99
N HIS A 586 -3.93 -29.63 11.78
CA HIS A 586 -3.16 -29.88 10.55
C HIS A 586 -1.72 -29.35 10.65
N LEU A 587 -1.56 -28.17 11.26
CA LEU A 587 -0.26 -27.54 11.45
C LEU A 587 0.47 -27.95 12.74
N ASN A 588 -0.06 -28.91 13.51
CA ASN A 588 0.51 -29.37 14.79
C ASN A 588 0.77 -28.24 15.81
N VAL A 589 -0.15 -27.26 15.89
CA VAL A 589 -0.09 -26.12 16.81
C VAL A 589 -1.35 -25.98 17.68
N ALA A 590 -2.16 -27.03 17.77
CA ALA A 590 -3.41 -27.04 18.52
C ALA A 590 -3.21 -26.80 20.03
N ASP A 591 -2.02 -27.06 20.57
CA ASP A 591 -1.61 -26.80 21.95
C ASP A 591 -1.56 -25.30 22.29
N LEU A 592 -1.44 -24.42 21.28
CA LEU A 592 -1.42 -22.96 21.46
C LEU A 592 -2.81 -22.32 21.53
N PHE A 593 -3.87 -23.13 21.40
CA PHE A 593 -5.25 -22.67 21.31
C PHE A 593 -6.12 -23.29 22.40
N ASN A 594 -6.91 -22.45 23.07
CA ASN A 594 -7.90 -22.83 24.06
C ASN A 594 -9.25 -23.05 23.38
N PHE A 595 -9.46 -24.25 22.85
CA PHE A 595 -10.78 -24.63 22.35
C PHE A 595 -11.65 -25.05 23.53
N HIS A 596 -12.67 -24.26 23.86
CA HIS A 596 -13.73 -24.73 24.76
C HIS A 596 -14.41 -25.96 24.12
N GLU A 597 -14.72 -26.97 24.93
CA GLU A 597 -15.62 -28.05 24.51
C GLU A 597 -16.99 -27.41 24.20
N VAL A 598 -17.43 -27.56 22.95
CA VAL A 598 -18.75 -27.11 22.49
C VAL A 598 -19.70 -28.28 22.62
#